data_AF-A0A832IEG2-F1
#
_entry.id   AF-A0A832IEG2-F1
#
_cell.length_a   1.000
_cell.length_b   1.000
_cell.length_c   1.000
_cell.angle_alpha   90.00
_cell.angle_beta   90.00
_cell.angle_gamma   90.00
#
_symmetry.space_group_name_H-M   'P 1'
#
loop_
_entity.id
_entity.type
_entity.pdbx_description
1 polymer ?
#
loop_
_entity_poly.entity_id
_entity_poly.type
_entity_poly.pdbx_seq_one_letter_code
_entity_poly.pdbx_strand_id
1 'polypeptide(L)' 'AEERYLEFMEMYPDIIQKVPQYAVASYLGMTPEFLSKIRKKIALQS' A
#
# COMPACT_ATOMS: atom_id res chain seq x y z
N ALA A 1 -0.13 -6.75 -7.95
CA ALA A 1 -0.74 -5.62 -7.24
C ALA A 1 -0.20 -5.49 -5.82
N GLU A 2 -0.12 -6.62 -5.10
CA GLU A 2 0.63 -6.73 -3.84
C GLU A 2 2.11 -6.38 -4.00
N GLU A 3 2.78 -6.92 -5.04
CA GLU A 3 4.17 -6.58 -5.36
C GLU A 3 4.38 -5.09 -5.59
N ARG A 4 3.51 -4.43 -6.38
CA ARG A 4 3.59 -2.98 -6.61
C ARG A 4 3.46 -2.16 -5.32
N TYR A 5 2.68 -2.63 -4.34
CA TYR A 5 2.57 -1.98 -3.04
C TYR A 5 3.84 -2.16 -2.20
N LEU A 6 4.44 -3.35 -2.25
CA LEU A 6 5.73 -3.62 -1.60
C LEU A 6 6.85 -2.79 -2.23
N GLU A 7 6.96 -2.79 -3.55
CA GLU A 7 7.93 -1.95 -4.28
C GLU A 7 7.72 -0.47 -3.97
N PHE A 8 6.47 0.00 -3.90
CA PHE A 8 6.17 1.38 -3.51
C PHE A 8 6.58 1.70 -2.07
N MET A 9 6.40 0.75 -1.13
CA MET A 9 6.83 0.89 0.25
C MET A 9 8.37 0.95 0.36
N GLU A 10 9.08 0.18 -0.44
CA GLU A 10 10.55 0.16 -0.45
C GLU A 10 11.14 1.40 -1.15
N MET A 11 10.55 1.84 -2.26
CA MET A 11 11.02 3.03 -2.99
C MET A 11 10.67 4.33 -2.28
N TYR A 12 9.50 4.39 -1.61
CA TYR A 12 8.97 5.61 -1.02
C TYR A 12 8.47 5.42 0.42
N PRO A 13 9.34 4.96 1.35
CA PRO A 13 8.95 4.69 2.74
C PRO A 13 8.45 5.95 3.46
N ASP A 14 9.05 7.11 3.17
CA ASP A 14 8.61 8.41 3.72
C ASP A 14 7.22 8.82 3.25
N ILE A 15 6.89 8.56 1.99
CA ILE A 15 5.61 8.97 1.41
C ILE A 15 4.50 8.14 2.03
N ILE A 16 4.68 6.83 2.12
CA ILE A 16 3.64 5.90 2.61
C ILE A 16 3.21 6.19 4.05
N GLN A 17 4.08 6.83 4.85
CA GLN A 17 3.79 7.26 6.21
C GLN A 17 3.08 8.61 6.29
N LYS A 18 3.25 9.47 5.28
CA LYS A 18 2.74 10.85 5.27
C LYS A 18 1.44 10.99 4.48
N VAL A 19 1.15 10.07 3.56
CA VAL A 19 -0.04 10.17 2.70
C VAL A 19 -1.19 9.28 3.19
N PRO A 20 -2.45 9.70 2.98
CA PRO A 20 -3.60 8.86 3.24
C PRO A 20 -3.64 7.61 2.37
N GLN A 21 -4.19 6.53 2.92
CA GLN A 21 -4.29 5.23 2.24
C GLN A 21 -5.05 5.29 0.91
N TYR A 22 -6.13 6.09 0.85
CA TYR A 22 -6.92 6.21 -0.39
C TYR A 22 -6.10 6.82 -1.53
N ALA A 23 -5.16 7.73 -1.23
CA ALA A 23 -4.31 8.35 -2.24
C ALA A 23 -3.31 7.33 -2.82
N VAL A 24 -2.75 6.48 -1.96
CA VAL A 24 -1.91 5.35 -2.38
C VAL A 24 -2.71 4.38 -3.24
N ALA A 25 -3.95 4.08 -2.85
CA ALA A 25 -4.81 3.19 -3.61
C ALA A 25 -5.09 3.75 -5.01
N SER A 26 -5.48 5.02 -5.11
CA SER A 26 -5.67 5.71 -6.38
C SER A 26 -4.40 5.71 -7.25
N TYR A 27 -3.23 5.97 -6.65
CA TYR A 27 -1.95 5.96 -7.37
C TYR A 27 -1.60 4.57 -7.91
N LEU A 28 -1.82 3.52 -7.12
CA LEU A 28 -1.54 2.15 -7.52
C LEU A 28 -2.65 1.52 -8.39
N GLY A 29 -3.68 2.29 -8.74
CA GLY A 29 -4.79 1.85 -9.59
C GLY A 29 -5.68 0.79 -8.92
N MET A 30 -5.89 0.89 -7.61
CA MET A 30 -6.70 -0.04 -6.83
C MET A 30 -7.67 0.67 -5.90
N THR A 31 -8.66 -0.06 -5.38
CA THR A 31 -9.58 0.49 -4.38
C THR A 31 -8.93 0.54 -2.99
N PRO A 32 -9.31 1.49 -2.12
CA PRO A 32 -8.81 1.55 -0.74
C PRO A 32 -9.06 0.25 0.05
N GLU A 33 -10.18 -0.42 -0.20
CA GLU A 33 -10.54 -1.70 0.44
C GLU A 33 -9.59 -2.82 0.02
N PHE A 34 -9.21 -2.86 -1.26
CA PHE A 34 -8.24 -3.82 -1.75
C PHE A 34 -6.84 -3.56 -1.16
N LEU A 35 -6.43 -2.30 -1.11
CA LEU A 35 -5.17 -1.90 -0.46
C LEU A 35 -5.15 -2.28 1.03
N SER A 36 -6.26 -2.07 1.74
CA SER A 36 -6.41 -2.45 3.14
C SER A 36 -6.24 -3.97 3.35
N LYS A 37 -6.82 -4.80 2.47
CA LYS A 37 -6.62 -6.26 2.49
C LYS A 37 -5.15 -6.65 2.30
N ILE A 38 -4.46 -6.03 1.34
CA ILE A 38 -3.03 -6.28 1.10
C ILE A 38 -2.21 -5.93 2.34
N ARG A 39 -2.42 -4.75 2.93
CA ARG A 39 -1.72 -4.33 4.15
C ARG A 39 -1.94 -5.31 5.31
N LYS A 40 -3.18 -5.75 5.51
CA LYS A 40 -3.51 -6.69 6.58
C LYS A 40 -2.79 -8.03 6.38
N LYS A 41 -2.75 -8.52 5.13
CA LYS A 41 -2.03 -9.75 4.76
C LYS A 41 -0.53 -9.64 5.07
N ILE A 42 0.11 -8.52 4.69
CA ILE A 42 1.54 -8.28 4.96
C ILE A 42 1.82 -8.23 6.45
N ALA A 43 0.99 -7.50 7.22
CA ALA A 43 1.14 -7.39 8.68
C ALA A 43 0.95 -8.72 9.42
N LEU A 44 0.20 -9.67 8.85
CA LEU A 44 0.01 -11.02 9.38
C LEU A 44 1.15 -11.98 9.03
N GLN A 45 2.00 -11.64 8.05
CA GLN A 45 3.15 -12.43 7.62
C GLN A 45 4.47 -11.98 8.28
N SER A 46 4.42 -10.97 9.16
CA SER A 46 5.56 -10.40 9.89
C SER A 46 5.71 -11.00 11.28
#